data_AF-A0A7V3WJQ1-F1
#
_entry.id   AF-A0A7V3WJQ1-F1
#
_cell.length_a   1.000
_cell.length_b   1.000
_cell.length_c   1.000
_cell.angle_alpha   90.00
_cell.angle_beta   90.00
_cell.angle_gamma   90.00
#
_symmetry.space_group_name_H-M   'P 1'
#
loop_
_entity.id
_entity.type
_entity.pdbx_description
1 polymer ?
#
loop_
_entity_poly.entity_id
_entity_poly.type
_entity_poly.pdbx_seq_one_letter_code
_entity_poly.pdbx_strand_id
1 'polypeptide(L)'
;MKSIKLLCIVLCMTFAISVLNGCTSEANSKSSESADVLPTVDIVKSDKYAPDGGISLSAAKEEIIRYLEKNGTKGNISSEIKLSEITVKEAWENTGVQIYRVDVDYAWLYGVAVIKNGKVLTILDGMPTESVFLADLDNDGNYEIYTNAYFGSGIVSLEIRGYNIASGTRYSFSKRMKSDLQLFIRDKALWVKEYPYSSAPVLKGEPVSISKLAIKDGGTLEMVSTINNKSDKTNDKKKVQLFLPQLVDYYNSTYEYWNGLNIDEVTLMEKPLLESEDIISIESSNIKVKKNFIVVKGEGIDNGLIYDDKKEKILKFEYKGKRYNINSKSPELFYNYCIHGVCIVVRDNNIFVVKQRDFKRSEEDINVPPFKRRYKKGPVGLPYVLVIDGKKTELGVLQAAEGEFPIPEMLDSWCYMGFPDYFPKMIPEGDVLNRVK
;
A
#
# COMPACT_ATOMS: atom_id res chain seq x y z
N MET A 1 -36.50 18.16 -73.75
CA MET A 1 -36.18 17.21 -74.85
C MET A 1 -34.97 16.39 -74.38
N LYS A 2 -35.10 15.08 -74.14
CA LYS A 2 -34.83 13.97 -75.10
C LYS A 2 -33.40 14.00 -75.69
N SER A 3 -32.58 12.94 -75.72
CA SER A 3 -32.65 11.60 -75.08
C SER A 3 -31.28 10.90 -75.12
N ILE A 4 -31.11 10.05 -74.10
CA ILE A 4 -30.18 8.93 -73.89
C ILE A 4 -29.98 7.95 -75.08
N LYS A 5 -28.72 7.49 -75.25
CA LYS A 5 -28.22 6.11 -75.57
C LYS A 5 -26.71 6.09 -75.18
N LEU A 6 -26.08 5.17 -74.44
CA LEU A 6 -26.39 3.91 -73.74
C LEU A 6 -26.33 2.57 -74.53
N LEU A 7 -25.19 1.86 -74.39
CA LEU A 7 -24.90 0.40 -74.47
C LEU A 7 -23.34 0.25 -74.35
N CYS A 8 -22.66 -0.71 -73.73
CA CYS A 8 -22.94 -1.72 -72.68
C CYS A 8 -22.15 -1.32 -71.39
N ILE A 9 -22.11 -1.96 -70.21
CA ILE A 9 -22.37 -3.31 -69.65
C ILE A 9 -21.18 -4.32 -69.68
N VAL A 10 -20.39 -4.28 -68.59
CA VAL A 10 -19.90 -5.38 -67.71
C VAL A 10 -19.21 -6.64 -68.29
N LEU A 11 -17.94 -6.84 -67.92
CA LEU A 11 -17.33 -8.10 -67.40
C LEU A 11 -15.94 -7.75 -66.80
N CYS A 12 -15.72 -7.69 -65.48
CA CYS A 12 -15.37 -8.79 -64.56
C CYS A 12 -14.13 -9.65 -64.90
N MET A 13 -13.13 -9.62 -63.99
CA MET A 13 -12.16 -10.71 -63.68
C MET A 13 -11.09 -11.04 -64.77
N THR A 14 -9.85 -11.50 -64.51
CA THR A 14 -9.09 -11.87 -63.27
C THR A 14 -7.58 -12.07 -63.59
N PHE A 15 -6.72 -11.96 -62.56
CA PHE A 15 -5.45 -12.71 -62.34
C PHE A 15 -4.24 -12.66 -63.32
N ALA A 16 -3.14 -12.04 -62.85
CA ALA A 16 -1.79 -12.63 -62.61
C ALA A 16 -0.90 -11.52 -61.96
N ILE A 17 -0.26 -11.63 -60.78
CA ILE A 17 0.85 -12.52 -60.35
C ILE A 17 2.09 -12.28 -61.26
N SER A 18 3.30 -11.88 -60.82
CA SER A 18 4.14 -12.12 -59.62
C SER A 18 5.20 -10.98 -59.44
N VAL A 19 5.46 -10.37 -58.26
CA VAL A 19 6.35 -10.77 -57.12
C VAL A 19 7.87 -10.47 -57.32
N LEU A 20 8.50 -9.86 -56.27
CA LEU A 20 9.93 -9.47 -56.07
C LEU A 20 10.43 -8.19 -56.83
N ASN A 21 11.20 -7.27 -56.24
CA ASN A 21 11.59 -7.02 -54.84
C ASN A 21 12.11 -5.56 -54.65
N GLY A 22 11.94 -4.93 -53.48
CA GLY A 22 12.47 -3.57 -53.24
C GLY A 22 12.00 -2.87 -51.96
N CYS A 23 12.36 -3.40 -50.79
CA CYS A 23 11.86 -3.01 -49.47
C CYS A 23 11.95 -1.51 -49.09
N THR A 24 10.80 -0.92 -48.72
CA THR A 24 10.69 0.03 -47.59
C THR A 24 9.45 -0.35 -46.78
N SER A 25 9.64 -0.99 -45.63
CA SER A 25 8.53 -1.46 -44.78
C SER A 25 8.10 -0.39 -43.77
N GLU A 26 6.98 0.27 -44.04
CA GLU A 26 6.18 0.90 -42.99
C GLU A 26 5.63 -0.20 -42.07
N ALA A 27 6.18 -0.32 -40.87
CA ALA A 27 5.66 -1.21 -39.85
C ALA A 27 4.42 -0.56 -39.21
N ASN A 28 3.25 -0.84 -39.77
CA ASN A 28 1.97 -0.65 -39.10
C ASN A 28 1.92 -1.54 -37.84
N SER A 29 2.43 -1.03 -36.72
CA SER A 29 2.14 -1.62 -35.41
C SER A 29 0.69 -1.27 -35.05
N LYS A 30 -0.23 -2.15 -35.43
CA LYS A 30 -1.45 -2.32 -34.64
C LYS A 30 -1.01 -2.74 -33.25
N SER A 31 -0.86 -1.79 -32.35
CA SER A 31 -0.90 -2.08 -30.92
C SER A 31 -2.25 -2.73 -30.67
N SER A 32 -2.24 -4.00 -30.25
CA SER A 32 -3.38 -4.55 -29.55
C SER A 32 -3.62 -3.64 -28.35
N GLU A 33 -4.73 -2.92 -28.35
CA GLU A 33 -5.25 -2.29 -27.14
C GLU A 33 -5.34 -3.41 -26.10
N SER A 34 -4.55 -3.28 -25.03
CA SER A 34 -4.80 -4.07 -23.82
C SER A 34 -6.22 -3.76 -23.39
N ALA A 35 -7.02 -4.78 -23.11
CA ALA A 35 -8.34 -4.57 -22.50
C ALA A 35 -8.17 -3.64 -21.29
N ASP A 36 -8.95 -2.56 -21.25
CA ASP A 36 -8.84 -1.52 -20.21
C ASP A 36 -9.28 -2.10 -18.86
N VAL A 37 -8.32 -2.67 -18.14
CA VAL A 37 -8.52 -3.26 -16.81
C VAL A 37 -9.11 -2.20 -15.89
N LEU A 38 -10.32 -2.45 -15.39
CA LEU A 38 -11.04 -1.44 -14.62
C LEU A 38 -10.34 -1.15 -13.29
N PRO A 39 -10.25 0.14 -12.87
CA PRO A 39 -9.65 0.49 -11.59
C PRO A 39 -10.50 -0.05 -10.42
N THR A 40 -9.85 -0.62 -9.40
CA THR A 40 -10.55 -1.08 -8.19
C THR A 40 -11.19 0.09 -7.44
N VAL A 41 -12.44 -0.07 -7.02
CA VAL A 41 -13.25 0.94 -6.31
C VAL A 41 -13.59 0.46 -4.89
N ASP A 42 -13.51 1.35 -3.90
CA ASP A 42 -13.94 1.10 -2.51
C ASP A 42 -15.34 1.68 -2.31
N ILE A 43 -16.37 0.82 -2.38
CA ILE A 43 -17.77 1.23 -2.37
C ILE A 43 -18.14 1.99 -1.09
N VAL A 44 -17.48 1.69 0.03
CA VAL A 44 -17.79 2.30 1.34
C VAL A 44 -17.23 3.73 1.42
N LYS A 45 -16.23 4.08 0.59
CA LYS A 45 -15.63 5.42 0.52
C LYS A 45 -16.08 6.26 -0.68
N SER A 46 -16.78 5.66 -1.63
CA SER A 46 -17.31 6.35 -2.82
C SER A 46 -18.62 7.07 -2.53
N ASP A 47 -18.94 8.08 -3.34
CA ASP A 47 -20.23 8.76 -3.28
C ASP A 47 -21.37 7.80 -3.66
N LYS A 48 -22.42 7.78 -2.83
CA LYS A 48 -23.61 6.96 -3.09
C LYS A 48 -24.34 7.46 -4.32
N TYR A 49 -24.65 6.54 -5.22
CA TYR A 49 -25.36 6.81 -6.46
C TYR A 49 -26.71 6.09 -6.47
N ALA A 50 -27.80 6.86 -6.60
CA ALA A 50 -29.15 6.32 -6.79
C ALA A 50 -29.48 6.39 -8.29
N PRO A 51 -29.53 5.26 -9.03
CA PRO A 51 -29.69 5.28 -10.47
C PRO A 51 -31.12 5.61 -10.93
N ASP A 52 -31.22 6.53 -11.89
CA ASP A 52 -32.46 6.75 -12.64
C ASP A 52 -32.84 5.48 -13.41
N GLY A 53 -34.05 4.99 -13.20
CA GLY A 53 -34.54 3.73 -13.79
C GLY A 53 -34.09 2.45 -13.05
N GLY A 54 -33.40 2.57 -11.91
CA GLY A 54 -33.15 1.45 -11.00
C GLY A 54 -34.41 0.89 -10.33
N ILE A 55 -34.27 -0.25 -9.66
CA ILE A 55 -35.29 -0.76 -8.74
C ILE A 55 -35.39 0.18 -7.53
N SER A 56 -36.61 0.43 -7.04
CA SER A 56 -36.83 1.22 -5.83
C SER A 56 -36.42 0.43 -4.58
N LEU A 57 -36.07 1.12 -3.49
CA LEU A 57 -35.70 0.48 -2.22
C LEU A 57 -36.79 -0.48 -1.69
N SER A 58 -38.08 -0.17 -1.89
CA SER A 58 -39.18 -1.04 -1.49
C SER A 58 -39.25 -2.33 -2.33
N ALA A 59 -39.15 -2.22 -3.65
CA ALA A 59 -39.16 -3.37 -4.54
C ALA A 59 -37.89 -4.22 -4.38
N ALA A 60 -36.73 -3.59 -4.14
CA ALA A 60 -35.49 -4.27 -3.79
C ALA A 60 -35.64 -5.08 -2.49
N LYS A 61 -36.29 -4.52 -1.46
CA LYS A 61 -36.60 -5.23 -0.20
C LYS A 61 -37.45 -6.48 -0.48
N GLU A 62 -38.48 -6.39 -1.31
CA GLU A 62 -39.35 -7.52 -1.67
C GLU A 62 -38.62 -8.63 -2.46
N GLU A 63 -37.78 -8.26 -3.42
CA GLU A 63 -36.97 -9.23 -4.19
C GLU A 63 -35.92 -9.93 -3.30
N ILE A 64 -35.31 -9.20 -2.36
CA ILE A 64 -34.36 -9.76 -1.39
C ILE A 64 -35.05 -10.70 -0.40
N ILE A 65 -36.23 -10.35 0.12
CA ILE A 65 -37.04 -11.26 0.96
C ILE A 65 -37.32 -12.55 0.19
N ARG A 66 -37.87 -12.45 -1.04
CA ARG A 66 -38.17 -13.62 -1.89
C ARG A 66 -36.94 -14.47 -2.20
N TYR A 67 -35.77 -13.85 -2.41
CA TYR A 67 -34.51 -14.57 -2.58
C TYR A 67 -34.13 -15.35 -1.31
N LEU A 68 -34.22 -14.73 -0.14
CA LEU A 68 -33.85 -15.36 1.13
C LEU A 68 -34.78 -16.51 1.52
N GLU A 69 -36.09 -16.32 1.39
CA GLU A 69 -37.10 -17.38 1.61
C GLU A 69 -36.84 -18.59 0.70
N LYS A 70 -36.60 -18.34 -0.60
CA LYS A 70 -36.28 -19.39 -1.59
C LYS A 70 -34.98 -20.13 -1.27
N ASN A 71 -34.00 -19.47 -0.66
CA ASN A 71 -32.74 -20.07 -0.22
C ASN A 71 -32.80 -20.64 1.22
N GLY A 72 -33.99 -20.72 1.82
CA GLY A 72 -34.22 -21.45 3.08
C GLY A 72 -33.98 -20.65 4.35
N THR A 73 -33.82 -19.32 4.28
CA THR A 73 -33.85 -18.46 5.46
C THR A 73 -35.23 -18.55 6.11
N LYS A 74 -35.27 -18.96 7.39
CA LYS A 74 -36.51 -19.15 8.16
C LYS A 74 -36.90 -17.86 8.89
N GLY A 75 -38.06 -17.85 9.56
CA GLY A 75 -38.52 -16.72 10.39
C GLY A 75 -39.24 -15.63 9.60
N ASN A 76 -39.63 -14.53 10.27
CA ASN A 76 -40.31 -13.42 9.63
C ASN A 76 -39.31 -12.40 9.08
N ILE A 77 -38.75 -12.68 7.90
CA ILE A 77 -37.76 -11.80 7.26
C ILE A 77 -38.34 -10.41 7.01
N SER A 78 -39.64 -10.33 6.68
CA SER A 78 -40.29 -9.09 6.25
C SER A 78 -40.30 -7.97 7.31
N SER A 79 -40.42 -8.33 8.60
CA SER A 79 -40.41 -7.37 9.71
C SER A 79 -39.00 -6.97 10.15
N GLU A 80 -38.04 -7.90 10.07
CA GLU A 80 -36.70 -7.71 10.65
C GLU A 80 -35.65 -7.21 9.65
N ILE A 81 -35.86 -7.40 8.33
CA ILE A 81 -34.87 -7.05 7.32
C ILE A 81 -34.65 -5.53 7.21
N LYS A 82 -33.41 -5.11 7.49
CA LYS A 82 -32.90 -3.76 7.27
C LYS A 82 -32.16 -3.76 5.93
N LEU A 83 -32.34 -2.68 5.17
CA LEU A 83 -31.78 -2.54 3.83
C LEU A 83 -31.20 -1.14 3.69
N SER A 84 -29.96 -1.03 3.19
CA SER A 84 -29.38 0.26 2.82
C SER A 84 -28.68 0.20 1.48
N GLU A 85 -28.97 1.16 0.61
CA GLU A 85 -28.32 1.26 -0.70
C GLU A 85 -26.88 1.74 -0.55
N ILE A 86 -25.99 1.02 -1.22
CA ILE A 86 -24.56 1.30 -1.36
C ILE A 86 -24.14 1.24 -2.85
N THR A 87 -25.09 1.38 -3.78
CA THR A 87 -24.80 1.51 -5.21
C THR A 87 -23.87 2.70 -5.45
N VAL A 88 -22.89 2.50 -6.34
CA VAL A 88 -21.95 3.53 -6.82
C VAL A 88 -22.06 3.64 -8.33
N LYS A 89 -21.66 4.79 -8.88
CA LYS A 89 -21.83 5.13 -10.29
C LYS A 89 -21.15 4.11 -11.21
N GLU A 90 -19.96 3.68 -10.83
CA GLU A 90 -19.11 2.73 -11.57
C GLU A 90 -19.78 1.37 -11.73
N ALA A 91 -20.43 0.84 -10.67
CA ALA A 91 -21.16 -0.42 -10.74
C ALA A 91 -22.35 -0.34 -11.70
N TRP A 92 -23.08 0.79 -11.65
CA TRP A 92 -24.25 1.01 -12.48
C TRP A 92 -23.91 1.21 -13.95
N GLU A 93 -22.99 2.13 -14.28
CA GLU A 93 -22.66 2.45 -15.68
C GLU A 93 -21.96 1.29 -16.41
N ASN A 94 -21.17 0.49 -15.70
CA ASN A 94 -20.47 -0.65 -16.31
C ASN A 94 -21.33 -1.93 -16.37
N THR A 95 -21.96 -2.34 -15.26
CA THR A 95 -22.67 -3.65 -15.21
C THR A 95 -24.19 -3.55 -15.03
N GLY A 96 -24.76 -2.37 -14.83
CA GLY A 96 -26.20 -2.18 -14.61
C GLY A 96 -26.72 -2.78 -13.31
N VAL A 97 -25.90 -2.80 -12.25
CA VAL A 97 -26.31 -3.35 -10.95
C VAL A 97 -26.54 -2.28 -9.89
N GLN A 98 -27.47 -2.58 -8.99
CA GLN A 98 -27.62 -1.92 -7.70
C GLN A 98 -27.15 -2.85 -6.58
N ILE A 99 -26.56 -2.25 -5.54
CA ILE A 99 -25.87 -2.97 -4.47
C ILE A 99 -26.44 -2.48 -3.14
N TYR A 100 -26.83 -3.43 -2.29
CA TYR A 100 -27.44 -3.14 -0.99
C TYR A 100 -26.76 -3.92 0.13
N ARG A 101 -26.58 -3.30 1.31
CA ARG A 101 -26.36 -4.04 2.55
C ARG A 101 -27.68 -4.57 3.08
N VAL A 102 -27.69 -5.83 3.50
CA VAL A 102 -28.85 -6.58 3.96
C VAL A 102 -28.57 -7.16 5.34
N ASP A 103 -29.26 -6.64 6.36
CA ASP A 103 -29.14 -7.15 7.73
C ASP A 103 -30.45 -7.82 8.16
N VAL A 104 -30.34 -9.07 8.62
CA VAL A 104 -31.42 -9.88 9.21
C VAL A 104 -30.85 -10.52 10.48
N ASP A 105 -30.83 -9.74 11.56
CA ASP A 105 -30.07 -10.02 12.78
C ASP A 105 -30.26 -11.45 13.31
N TYR A 106 -31.52 -11.92 13.40
CA TYR A 106 -31.85 -13.23 13.95
C TYR A 106 -31.38 -14.40 13.06
N ALA A 107 -31.21 -14.17 11.76
CA ALA A 107 -30.74 -15.15 10.79
C ALA A 107 -29.20 -15.16 10.68
N TRP A 108 -28.51 -14.29 11.43
CA TRP A 108 -27.07 -14.08 11.34
C TRP A 108 -26.61 -13.73 9.92
N LEU A 109 -27.42 -12.95 9.21
CA LEU A 109 -27.11 -12.46 7.87
C LEU A 109 -26.89 -10.95 7.93
N TYR A 110 -25.67 -10.52 7.63
CA TYR A 110 -25.31 -9.11 7.45
C TYR A 110 -24.51 -9.02 6.15
N GLY A 111 -25.21 -9.17 5.02
CA GLY A 111 -24.63 -9.46 3.71
C GLY A 111 -24.73 -8.32 2.70
N VAL A 112 -24.22 -8.57 1.49
CA VAL A 112 -24.31 -7.66 0.34
C VAL A 112 -25.15 -8.29 -0.77
N ALA A 113 -26.31 -7.73 -1.06
CA ALA A 113 -27.16 -8.13 -2.18
C ALA A 113 -26.76 -7.39 -3.46
N VAL A 114 -26.75 -8.13 -4.57
CA VAL A 114 -26.48 -7.62 -5.92
C VAL A 114 -27.73 -7.80 -6.76
N ILE A 115 -28.30 -6.71 -7.27
CA ILE A 115 -29.52 -6.70 -8.06
C ILE A 115 -29.22 -6.20 -9.48
N LYS A 116 -29.67 -6.93 -10.50
CA LYS A 116 -29.62 -6.52 -11.91
C LYS A 116 -30.99 -6.69 -12.54
N ASN A 117 -31.45 -5.69 -13.31
CA ASN A 117 -32.76 -5.70 -13.98
C ASN A 117 -33.92 -6.11 -13.03
N GLY A 118 -33.90 -5.59 -11.80
CA GLY A 118 -34.89 -5.87 -10.76
C GLY A 118 -34.87 -7.29 -10.18
N LYS A 119 -33.81 -8.09 -10.40
CA LYS A 119 -33.67 -9.44 -9.83
C LYS A 119 -32.40 -9.55 -8.98
N VAL A 120 -32.52 -10.16 -7.80
CA VAL A 120 -31.36 -10.51 -6.97
C VAL A 120 -30.57 -11.60 -7.68
N LEU A 121 -29.35 -11.27 -8.09
CA LEU A 121 -28.40 -12.21 -8.67
C LEU A 121 -27.76 -13.08 -7.59
N THR A 122 -27.36 -12.45 -6.48
CA THR A 122 -26.66 -13.09 -5.38
C THR A 122 -26.83 -12.28 -4.09
N ILE A 123 -26.64 -12.95 -2.95
CA ILE A 123 -26.31 -12.28 -1.68
C ILE A 123 -24.97 -12.86 -1.21
N LEU A 124 -23.97 -12.00 -1.05
CA LEU A 124 -22.69 -12.33 -0.42
C LEU A 124 -22.89 -12.28 1.09
N ASP A 125 -22.86 -13.45 1.71
CA ASP A 125 -23.17 -13.69 3.12
C ASP A 125 -21.95 -13.45 4.05
N GLY A 126 -22.23 -13.12 5.31
CA GLY A 126 -21.22 -12.86 6.34
C GLY A 126 -21.84 -12.45 7.69
N MET A 127 -21.04 -12.54 8.75
CA MET A 127 -21.41 -12.32 10.16
C MET A 127 -20.42 -11.38 10.90
N PRO A 128 -20.24 -10.11 10.50
CA PRO A 128 -20.86 -9.43 9.36
C PRO A 128 -20.01 -9.42 8.07
N THR A 129 -20.54 -8.81 7.00
CA THR A 129 -19.74 -8.31 5.86
C THR A 129 -19.24 -6.88 6.12
N GLU A 130 -17.98 -6.65 5.79
CA GLU A 130 -17.25 -5.41 6.07
C GLU A 130 -17.08 -4.59 4.78
N SER A 131 -15.84 -4.20 4.43
CA SER A 131 -15.51 -3.48 3.21
C SER A 131 -16.02 -4.19 1.96
N VAL A 132 -16.55 -3.43 1.01
CA VAL A 132 -17.08 -3.91 -0.28
C VAL A 132 -16.34 -3.19 -1.39
N PHE A 133 -15.84 -3.94 -2.36
CA PHE A 133 -15.01 -3.44 -3.46
C PHE A 133 -15.57 -3.86 -4.80
N LEU A 134 -15.37 -3.02 -5.82
CA LEU A 134 -15.42 -3.42 -7.22
C LEU A 134 -14.01 -3.67 -7.72
N ALA A 135 -13.79 -4.73 -8.49
CA ALA A 135 -12.56 -4.96 -9.22
C ALA A 135 -12.86 -5.70 -10.54
N ASP A 136 -11.91 -5.68 -11.45
CA ASP A 136 -11.89 -6.48 -12.68
C ASP A 136 -10.63 -7.35 -12.61
N LEU A 137 -10.80 -8.59 -12.12
CA LEU A 137 -9.73 -9.53 -11.82
C LEU A 137 -9.53 -10.57 -12.93
N ASP A 138 -10.55 -10.88 -13.72
CA ASP A 138 -10.43 -11.70 -14.92
C ASP A 138 -10.07 -10.89 -16.18
N ASN A 139 -10.18 -9.54 -16.12
CA ASN A 139 -9.84 -8.59 -17.18
C ASN A 139 -10.82 -8.66 -18.36
N ASP A 140 -12.09 -9.00 -18.10
CA ASP A 140 -13.17 -9.04 -19.11
C ASP A 140 -13.83 -7.67 -19.35
N GLY A 141 -13.47 -6.65 -18.55
CA GLY A 141 -14.01 -5.29 -18.65
C GLY A 141 -15.36 -5.09 -17.94
N ASN A 142 -15.80 -6.05 -17.12
CA ASN A 142 -16.96 -5.93 -16.24
C ASN A 142 -16.51 -6.00 -14.78
N TYR A 143 -17.10 -5.17 -13.92
CA TYR A 143 -16.83 -5.26 -12.49
C TYR A 143 -17.39 -6.54 -11.87
N GLU A 144 -16.55 -7.16 -11.05
CA GLU A 144 -16.90 -8.12 -10.02
C GLU A 144 -17.02 -7.41 -8.67
N ILE A 145 -17.81 -7.99 -7.76
CA ILE A 145 -17.98 -7.48 -6.40
C ILE A 145 -17.22 -8.40 -5.44
N TYR A 146 -16.42 -7.83 -4.55
CA TYR A 146 -15.70 -8.54 -3.49
C TYR A 146 -15.99 -7.93 -2.13
N THR A 147 -16.08 -8.75 -1.09
CA THR A 147 -16.23 -8.28 0.29
C THR A 147 -15.45 -9.13 1.27
N ASN A 148 -15.01 -8.49 2.36
CA ASN A 148 -14.60 -9.21 3.55
C ASN A 148 -15.82 -9.66 4.36
N ALA A 149 -15.77 -10.88 4.88
CA ALA A 149 -16.89 -11.48 5.58
C ALA A 149 -16.39 -12.33 6.74
N TYR A 150 -16.90 -12.06 7.95
CA TYR A 150 -16.63 -12.87 9.13
C TYR A 150 -17.51 -14.14 9.12
N PHE A 151 -16.95 -15.29 9.53
CA PHE A 151 -17.67 -16.56 9.60
C PHE A 151 -17.37 -17.34 10.89
N GLY A 152 -18.44 -17.75 11.58
CA GLY A 152 -18.41 -18.68 12.71
C GLY A 152 -18.86 -18.08 14.03
N SER A 153 -19.60 -18.86 14.84
CA SER A 153 -20.15 -18.44 16.14
C SER A 153 -19.21 -18.65 17.32
N GLY A 154 -17.89 -18.74 17.08
CA GLY A 154 -16.88 -18.94 18.12
C GLY A 154 -15.47 -19.12 17.54
N ILE A 155 -15.32 -20.03 16.57
CA ILE A 155 -14.14 -20.07 15.68
C ILE A 155 -14.43 -19.13 14.51
N VAL A 156 -14.19 -17.83 14.75
CA VAL A 156 -14.39 -16.72 13.81
C VAL A 156 -13.20 -16.63 12.85
N SER A 157 -13.44 -16.80 11.54
CA SER A 157 -12.47 -16.46 10.49
C SER A 157 -12.91 -15.23 9.71
N LEU A 158 -11.98 -14.34 9.36
CA LEU A 158 -12.23 -13.29 8.36
C LEU A 158 -11.85 -13.81 6.97
N GLU A 159 -12.83 -13.89 6.09
CA GLU A 159 -12.73 -14.51 4.78
C GLU A 159 -13.04 -13.51 3.67
N ILE A 160 -12.82 -13.92 2.42
CA ILE A 160 -13.21 -13.17 1.24
C ILE A 160 -14.36 -13.90 0.54
N ARG A 161 -15.36 -13.13 0.12
CA ARG A 161 -16.46 -13.54 -0.75
C ARG A 161 -16.45 -12.67 -2.00
N GLY A 162 -16.84 -13.24 -3.13
CA GLY A 162 -16.93 -12.48 -4.37
C GLY A 162 -17.99 -12.98 -5.33
N TYR A 163 -18.33 -12.15 -6.32
CA TYR A 163 -19.28 -12.47 -7.37
C TYR A 163 -18.90 -11.78 -8.68
N ASN A 164 -18.68 -12.57 -9.72
CA ASN A 164 -18.53 -12.06 -11.09
C ASN A 164 -19.91 -11.87 -11.73
N ILE A 165 -20.20 -10.64 -12.15
CA ILE A 165 -21.53 -10.23 -12.59
C ILE A 165 -21.82 -10.70 -14.02
N ALA A 166 -20.79 -10.85 -14.86
CA ALA A 166 -20.90 -11.27 -16.26
C ALA A 166 -21.13 -12.78 -16.38
N SER A 167 -20.30 -13.60 -15.71
CA SER A 167 -20.37 -15.05 -15.70
C SER A 167 -21.34 -15.64 -14.67
N GLY A 168 -21.70 -14.87 -13.63
CA GLY A 168 -22.51 -15.33 -12.50
C GLY A 168 -21.74 -16.20 -11.50
N THR A 169 -20.42 -16.24 -11.58
CA THR A 169 -19.56 -17.08 -10.71
C THR A 169 -19.49 -16.53 -9.29
N ARG A 170 -19.77 -17.38 -8.28
CA ARG A 170 -19.53 -17.06 -6.86
C ARG A 170 -18.14 -17.51 -6.44
N TYR A 171 -17.36 -16.60 -5.86
CA TYR A 171 -16.05 -16.89 -5.27
C TYR A 171 -16.12 -16.98 -3.75
N SER A 172 -15.35 -17.91 -3.20
CA SER A 172 -15.11 -18.05 -1.77
C SER A 172 -13.62 -18.30 -1.55
N PHE A 173 -12.97 -17.46 -0.76
CA PHE A 173 -11.57 -17.62 -0.42
C PHE A 173 -11.41 -17.55 1.10
N SER A 174 -11.10 -18.72 1.68
CA SER A 174 -11.01 -18.95 3.11
C SER A 174 -9.70 -19.65 3.44
N LYS A 175 -9.05 -19.20 4.52
CA LYS A 175 -7.96 -19.90 5.20
C LYS A 175 -8.34 -20.20 6.66
N ARG A 176 -9.60 -20.55 6.91
CA ARG A 176 -10.18 -20.81 8.23
C ARG A 176 -9.26 -21.64 9.14
N MET A 177 -9.09 -21.19 10.39
CA MET A 177 -8.16 -21.72 11.40
C MET A 177 -6.65 -21.66 11.05
N LYS A 178 -6.27 -21.06 9.91
CA LYS A 178 -4.85 -20.82 9.54
C LYS A 178 -4.53 -19.33 9.53
N SER A 179 -5.36 -18.55 8.85
CA SER A 179 -5.18 -17.11 8.71
C SER A 179 -6.48 -16.39 8.39
N ASP A 180 -6.49 -15.11 8.75
CA ASP A 180 -7.55 -14.15 8.43
C ASP A 180 -7.13 -13.27 7.25
N LEU A 181 -8.08 -12.89 6.40
CA LEU A 181 -7.83 -12.22 5.12
C LEU A 181 -8.55 -10.87 5.07
N GLN A 182 -7.82 -9.77 4.97
CA GLN A 182 -8.39 -8.42 4.82
C GLN A 182 -8.11 -7.86 3.42
N LEU A 183 -9.14 -7.36 2.73
CA LEU A 183 -9.03 -6.67 1.45
C LEU A 183 -8.65 -5.20 1.65
N PHE A 184 -7.87 -4.66 0.73
CA PHE A 184 -7.57 -3.23 0.64
C PHE A 184 -7.18 -2.86 -0.80
N ILE A 185 -7.28 -1.57 -1.14
CA ILE A 185 -6.81 -1.05 -2.42
C ILE A 185 -5.36 -0.60 -2.29
N ARG A 186 -4.54 -0.97 -3.27
CA ARG A 186 -3.19 -0.43 -3.49
C ARG A 186 -2.92 -0.40 -4.99
N ASP A 187 -2.36 0.70 -5.48
CA ASP A 187 -1.95 0.83 -6.89
C ASP A 187 -3.11 0.57 -7.87
N LYS A 188 -4.30 1.10 -7.55
CA LYS A 188 -5.59 0.88 -8.25
C LYS A 188 -6.04 -0.57 -8.40
N ALA A 189 -5.39 -1.50 -7.71
CA ALA A 189 -5.71 -2.92 -7.69
C ALA A 189 -6.23 -3.38 -6.31
N LEU A 190 -6.91 -4.52 -6.29
CA LEU A 190 -7.37 -5.18 -5.06
C LEU A 190 -6.27 -6.10 -4.50
N TRP A 191 -5.95 -5.91 -3.21
CA TRP A 191 -4.91 -6.64 -2.49
C TRP A 191 -5.47 -7.29 -1.23
N VAL A 192 -4.77 -8.31 -0.74
CA VAL A 192 -5.07 -9.03 0.49
C VAL A 192 -3.92 -8.86 1.48
N LYS A 193 -4.23 -8.43 2.70
CA LYS A 193 -3.39 -8.64 3.88
C LYS A 193 -3.80 -9.95 4.54
N GLU A 194 -2.85 -10.85 4.74
CA GLU A 194 -3.04 -12.08 5.50
C GLU A 194 -2.50 -11.90 6.91
N TYR A 195 -3.31 -12.22 7.90
CA TYR A 195 -2.98 -12.19 9.32
C TYR A 195 -2.95 -13.61 9.88
N PRO A 196 -2.13 -13.92 10.91
CA PRO A 196 -2.31 -15.12 11.71
C PRO A 196 -3.77 -15.24 12.17
N TYR A 197 -4.30 -16.46 12.23
CA TYR A 197 -5.69 -16.69 12.64
C TYR A 197 -6.00 -16.01 13.99
N SER A 198 -7.15 -15.32 14.07
CA SER A 198 -7.60 -14.52 15.21
C SER A 198 -6.68 -13.32 15.53
N SER A 199 -6.09 -12.68 14.53
CA SER A 199 -5.29 -11.44 14.70
C SER A 199 -5.55 -10.32 13.68
N ALA A 200 -6.55 -10.48 12.81
CA ALA A 200 -7.03 -9.44 11.90
C ALA A 200 -7.35 -8.11 12.63
N PRO A 201 -7.25 -6.94 11.97
CA PRO A 201 -6.91 -5.67 12.62
C PRO A 201 -7.95 -5.03 13.56
N VAL A 202 -9.08 -5.69 13.85
CA VAL A 202 -9.85 -5.44 15.08
C VAL A 202 -9.01 -5.81 16.34
N LEU A 203 -7.93 -6.60 16.17
CA LEU A 203 -7.12 -7.20 17.23
C LEU A 203 -5.63 -6.76 17.24
N LYS A 204 -5.27 -5.64 16.58
CA LYS A 204 -3.92 -5.02 16.62
C LYS A 204 -2.75 -5.88 16.10
N GLY A 205 -2.99 -6.89 15.26
CA GLY A 205 -1.94 -7.70 14.64
C GLY A 205 -1.26 -7.02 13.44
N GLU A 206 -0.02 -7.43 13.14
CA GLU A 206 0.67 -7.15 11.88
C GLU A 206 0.42 -8.29 10.86
N PRO A 207 0.26 -8.00 9.55
CA PRO A 207 0.06 -9.04 8.55
C PRO A 207 1.33 -9.86 8.33
N VAL A 208 1.17 -11.17 8.14
CA VAL A 208 2.25 -12.10 7.76
C VAL A 208 2.52 -12.10 6.25
N SER A 209 1.55 -11.74 5.42
CA SER A 209 1.77 -11.57 3.98
C SER A 209 0.87 -10.47 3.39
N ILE A 210 1.33 -9.87 2.29
CA ILE A 210 0.59 -8.88 1.51
C ILE A 210 0.76 -9.23 0.03
N SER A 211 -0.34 -9.54 -0.65
CA SER A 211 -0.34 -10.03 -2.05
C SER A 211 -1.49 -9.42 -2.86
N LYS A 212 -1.34 -9.30 -4.18
CA LYS A 212 -2.45 -8.94 -5.06
C LYS A 212 -3.48 -10.08 -5.06
N LEU A 213 -4.77 -9.76 -5.05
CA LEU A 213 -5.81 -10.76 -5.30
C LEU A 213 -5.90 -11.00 -6.81
N ALA A 214 -6.01 -12.26 -7.22
CA ALA A 214 -6.26 -12.62 -8.62
C ALA A 214 -7.18 -13.84 -8.71
N ILE A 215 -7.71 -14.07 -9.91
CA ILE A 215 -8.37 -15.32 -10.29
C ILE A 215 -7.34 -16.19 -11.02
N LYS A 216 -7.15 -17.42 -10.52
CA LYS A 216 -6.33 -18.45 -11.15
C LYS A 216 -7.10 -19.12 -12.29
N ASP A 217 -6.36 -19.64 -13.28
CA ASP A 217 -6.82 -20.66 -14.24
C ASP A 217 -7.75 -21.68 -13.55
N GLY A 218 -9.02 -21.73 -14.00
CA GLY A 218 -10.08 -22.53 -13.38
C GLY A 218 -11.02 -21.77 -12.42
N GLY A 219 -10.94 -20.45 -12.35
CA GLY A 219 -11.96 -19.62 -11.68
C GLY A 219 -11.87 -19.61 -10.15
N THR A 220 -10.67 -19.81 -9.59
CA THR A 220 -10.45 -19.82 -8.13
C THR A 220 -9.66 -18.60 -7.69
N LEU A 221 -10.06 -17.96 -6.59
CA LEU A 221 -9.32 -16.83 -6.03
C LEU A 221 -8.00 -17.29 -5.39
N GLU A 222 -6.92 -16.58 -5.66
CA GLU A 222 -5.62 -16.79 -5.02
C GLU A 222 -4.90 -15.48 -4.67
N MET A 223 -3.97 -15.58 -3.72
CA MET A 223 -3.06 -14.50 -3.35
C MET A 223 -1.80 -14.60 -4.20
N VAL A 224 -1.68 -13.78 -5.24
CA VAL A 224 -0.49 -13.74 -6.09
C VAL A 224 0.55 -12.83 -5.45
N SER A 225 1.62 -13.42 -4.94
CA SER A 225 2.76 -12.68 -4.40
C SER A 225 3.42 -11.86 -5.51
N THR A 226 3.25 -10.54 -5.50
CA THR A 226 3.89 -9.64 -6.49
C THR A 226 5.35 -9.32 -6.15
N ILE A 227 5.99 -10.18 -5.34
CA ILE A 227 7.41 -10.49 -5.48
C ILE A 227 7.48 -11.70 -6.41
N ASN A 228 7.75 -11.45 -7.69
CA ASN A 228 8.08 -12.50 -8.65
C ASN A 228 9.44 -13.13 -8.29
N ASN A 229 9.43 -14.07 -7.35
CA ASN A 229 10.49 -15.07 -7.20
C ASN A 229 10.24 -16.26 -8.16
N LYS A 230 9.94 -15.93 -9.42
CA LYS A 230 10.16 -16.80 -10.57
C LYS A 230 11.17 -16.12 -11.47
N SER A 231 12.20 -16.86 -11.85
CA SER A 231 13.26 -16.43 -12.75
C SER A 231 12.74 -16.35 -14.18
N ASP A 232 11.98 -15.31 -14.52
CA ASP A 232 11.81 -14.94 -15.92
C ASP A 232 13.13 -14.36 -16.43
N LYS A 233 13.66 -14.99 -17.49
CA LYS A 233 14.94 -14.65 -18.11
C LYS A 233 14.77 -13.47 -19.08
N THR A 234 14.37 -12.31 -18.56
CA THR A 234 14.47 -11.02 -19.24
C THR A 234 15.05 -10.00 -18.26
N ASN A 235 16.23 -9.45 -18.59
CA ASN A 235 17.06 -8.64 -17.70
C ASN A 235 16.53 -7.20 -17.52
N ASP A 236 15.42 -7.04 -16.82
CA ASP A 236 15.08 -5.76 -16.17
C ASP A 236 15.25 -5.92 -14.65
N LYS A 237 16.47 -5.61 -14.18
CA LYS A 237 16.78 -5.59 -12.75
C LYS A 237 16.01 -4.43 -12.10
N LYS A 238 15.01 -4.75 -11.27
CA LYS A 238 14.22 -3.78 -10.51
C LYS A 238 15.11 -2.68 -9.90
N LYS A 239 14.73 -1.42 -10.13
CA LYS A 239 15.49 -0.27 -9.65
C LYS A 239 15.11 0.02 -8.20
N VAL A 240 15.87 -0.52 -7.27
CA VAL A 240 15.71 -0.22 -5.84
C VAL A 240 16.71 0.83 -5.38
N GLN A 241 16.25 1.83 -4.64
CA GLN A 241 17.07 2.91 -4.10
C GLN A 241 16.63 3.17 -2.65
N LEU A 242 17.57 3.49 -1.76
CA LEU A 242 17.25 3.95 -0.39
C LEU A 242 17.57 5.44 -0.30
N PHE A 243 16.54 6.25 -0.11
CA PHE A 243 16.64 7.70 0.04
C PHE A 243 16.56 8.12 1.49
N LEU A 244 17.06 9.32 1.76
CA LEU A 244 16.75 10.07 2.97
C LEU A 244 15.77 11.18 2.58
N PRO A 245 14.80 11.54 3.43
CA PRO A 245 13.95 12.71 3.20
C PRO A 245 14.78 13.98 3.04
N GLN A 246 14.32 14.90 2.21
CA GLN A 246 14.76 16.29 2.29
C GLN A 246 14.20 16.91 3.59
N LEU A 247 14.94 17.84 4.20
CA LEU A 247 14.47 18.63 5.34
C LEU A 247 13.94 19.98 4.84
N VAL A 248 12.88 20.50 5.46
CA VAL A 248 12.33 21.83 5.15
C VAL A 248 13.26 22.93 5.65
N ASP A 249 13.82 22.77 6.85
CA ASP A 249 14.85 23.63 7.41
C ASP A 249 15.81 22.84 8.33
N TYR A 250 16.70 23.54 9.05
CA TYR A 250 17.71 22.93 9.91
C TYR A 250 17.18 22.30 11.20
N TYR A 251 16.00 22.68 11.69
CA TYR A 251 15.46 22.23 12.98
C TYR A 251 14.14 21.46 12.82
N ASN A 252 13.44 21.66 11.71
CA ASN A 252 12.20 20.99 11.39
C ASN A 252 12.45 19.75 10.51
N SER A 253 11.83 18.63 10.89
CA SER A 253 11.58 17.55 9.94
C SER A 253 10.72 18.09 8.80
N THR A 254 10.61 17.37 7.70
CA THR A 254 9.64 17.68 6.63
C THR A 254 8.16 17.62 7.09
N TYR A 255 7.91 17.36 8.39
CA TYR A 255 6.62 17.07 8.98
C TYR A 255 6.56 17.67 10.39
N GLU A 256 5.49 18.40 10.68
CA GLU A 256 5.13 18.84 12.04
C GLU A 256 4.64 17.65 12.91
N TYR A 257 4.08 16.61 12.27
CA TYR A 257 3.47 15.45 12.95
C TYR A 257 3.78 14.13 12.22
N TRP A 258 4.53 13.23 12.86
CA TRP A 258 4.80 11.89 12.32
C TRP A 258 3.55 11.03 12.10
N ASN A 259 2.47 11.27 12.87
CA ASN A 259 1.24 10.46 12.81
C ASN A 259 0.27 10.86 11.69
N GLY A 260 0.49 11.99 11.01
CA GLY A 260 -0.26 12.40 9.81
C GLY A 260 0.49 12.16 8.51
N LEU A 261 1.63 11.46 8.57
CA LEU A 261 2.64 11.47 7.52
C LEU A 261 2.29 10.51 6.39
N ASN A 262 1.87 11.07 5.25
CA ASN A 262 1.66 10.34 4.01
C ASN A 262 3.00 10.08 3.28
N ILE A 263 3.35 8.81 3.02
CA ILE A 263 4.59 8.45 2.33
C ILE A 263 4.71 9.10 0.94
N ASP A 264 3.59 9.28 0.22
CA ASP A 264 3.60 9.87 -1.11
C ASP A 264 3.94 11.36 -1.11
N GLU A 265 3.71 12.06 0.01
CA GLU A 265 4.05 13.47 0.22
C GLU A 265 5.51 13.69 0.65
N VAL A 266 6.24 12.63 1.01
CA VAL A 266 7.64 12.72 1.47
C VAL A 266 8.56 13.25 0.38
N THR A 267 9.05 14.48 0.49
CA THR A 267 10.10 15.00 -0.39
C THR A 267 11.42 14.27 -0.09
N LEU A 268 12.09 13.79 -1.13
CA LEU A 268 13.35 13.04 -1.04
C LEU A 268 14.55 13.92 -1.39
N MET A 269 15.72 13.62 -0.84
CA MET A 269 16.98 14.17 -1.36
C MET A 269 17.15 13.85 -2.85
N GLU A 270 17.80 14.75 -3.60
CA GLU A 270 18.09 14.56 -5.04
C GLU A 270 18.88 13.28 -5.35
N LYS A 271 19.68 12.80 -4.38
CA LYS A 271 20.51 11.60 -4.48
C LYS A 271 20.13 10.62 -3.38
N PRO A 272 19.99 9.31 -3.68
CA PRO A 272 19.79 8.30 -2.65
C PRO A 272 21.08 8.08 -1.85
N LEU A 273 20.93 7.50 -0.66
CA LEU A 273 22.03 6.97 0.14
C LEU A 273 22.56 5.63 -0.40
N LEU A 274 21.70 4.84 -1.06
CA LEU A 274 22.07 3.61 -1.75
C LEU A 274 21.42 3.55 -3.12
N GLU A 275 22.21 3.29 -4.16
CA GLU A 275 21.72 3.02 -5.51
C GLU A 275 21.41 1.52 -5.73
N SER A 276 20.73 1.21 -6.83
CA SER A 276 20.40 -0.19 -7.20
C SER A 276 21.62 -1.07 -7.48
N GLU A 277 22.79 -0.45 -7.65
CA GLU A 277 24.07 -1.15 -7.72
C GLU A 277 24.71 -1.41 -6.35
N ASP A 278 24.38 -0.64 -5.31
CA ASP A 278 24.84 -0.87 -3.94
C ASP A 278 24.04 -1.98 -3.24
N ILE A 279 22.81 -2.24 -3.68
CA ILE A 279 21.94 -3.26 -3.09
C ILE A 279 22.20 -4.63 -3.73
N ILE A 280 22.50 -5.63 -2.90
CA ILE A 280 22.79 -7.01 -3.29
C ILE A 280 21.50 -7.84 -3.28
N SER A 281 20.76 -7.81 -2.17
CA SER A 281 19.47 -8.50 -1.99
C SER A 281 18.58 -7.76 -1.00
N ILE A 282 17.27 -8.01 -1.10
CA ILE A 282 16.25 -7.51 -0.18
C ILE A 282 15.40 -8.69 0.24
N GLU A 283 15.31 -8.89 1.55
CA GLU A 283 14.52 -9.92 2.20
C GLU A 283 13.54 -9.27 3.18
N SER A 284 12.56 -10.04 3.67
CA SER A 284 11.59 -9.53 4.65
C SER A 284 12.24 -9.15 6.00
N SER A 285 13.39 -9.74 6.32
CA SER A 285 14.13 -9.55 7.57
C SER A 285 15.37 -8.66 7.44
N ASN A 286 15.89 -8.42 6.24
CA ASN A 286 17.13 -7.67 6.04
C ASN A 286 17.27 -7.08 4.62
N ILE A 287 18.16 -6.11 4.46
CA ILE A 287 18.69 -5.70 3.16
C ILE A 287 20.20 -5.90 3.17
N LYS A 288 20.72 -6.64 2.20
CA LYS A 288 22.17 -6.83 2.02
C LYS A 288 22.72 -5.84 1.00
N VAL A 289 23.85 -5.22 1.31
CA VAL A 289 24.45 -4.11 0.57
C VAL A 289 25.94 -4.33 0.30
N LYS A 290 26.51 -3.62 -0.68
CA LYS A 290 27.96 -3.57 -0.95
C LYS A 290 28.69 -2.57 -0.05
N LYS A 291 27.96 -1.61 0.51
CA LYS A 291 28.47 -0.58 1.43
C LYS A 291 28.46 -1.10 2.87
N ASN A 292 29.42 -0.66 3.66
CA ASN A 292 29.59 -1.08 5.03
C ASN A 292 29.06 0.02 5.98
N PHE A 293 27.90 -0.22 6.58
CA PHE A 293 27.31 0.69 7.55
C PHE A 293 27.96 0.53 8.92
N ILE A 294 28.31 1.66 9.56
CA ILE A 294 28.99 1.69 10.84
C ILE A 294 28.35 2.76 11.72
N VAL A 295 27.81 2.38 12.87
CA VAL A 295 27.42 3.34 13.91
C VAL A 295 28.66 3.76 14.70
N VAL A 296 28.89 5.06 14.82
CA VAL A 296 30.00 5.63 15.62
C VAL A 296 29.50 6.75 16.53
N LYS A 297 30.20 6.98 17.65
CA LYS A 297 29.99 8.16 18.48
C LYS A 297 30.84 9.32 17.96
N GLY A 298 30.20 10.48 17.80
CA GLY A 298 30.82 11.75 17.53
C GLY A 298 31.15 12.52 18.80
N GLU A 299 32.16 13.38 18.71
CA GLU A 299 32.73 14.18 19.79
C GLU A 299 33.12 15.57 19.28
N GLY A 300 33.39 16.51 20.21
CA GLY A 300 33.83 17.87 19.89
C GLY A 300 32.71 18.86 19.54
N ILE A 301 31.46 18.48 19.81
CA ILE A 301 30.28 19.35 19.70
C ILE A 301 29.51 19.29 21.04
N ASP A 302 30.10 19.86 22.09
CA ASP A 302 29.73 19.61 23.49
C ASP A 302 28.27 19.98 23.85
N ASN A 303 27.66 20.90 23.10
CA ASN A 303 26.21 21.13 23.05
C ASN A 303 25.85 21.74 21.69
N GLY A 304 25.63 20.88 20.69
CA GLY A 304 25.34 21.37 19.35
C GLY A 304 25.06 20.29 18.32
N LEU A 305 24.91 20.74 17.09
CA LEU A 305 24.87 20.00 15.83
C LEU A 305 25.95 20.60 14.92
N ILE A 306 26.34 19.92 13.83
CA ILE A 306 27.26 20.52 12.81
C ILE A 306 26.77 21.92 12.35
N TYR A 307 25.46 22.15 12.38
CA TYR A 307 24.78 23.39 11.97
C TYR A 307 23.97 24.08 13.09
N ASP A 308 24.39 24.01 14.36
CA ASP A 308 23.80 24.86 15.40
C ASP A 308 24.43 26.27 15.40
N ASP A 309 23.60 27.31 15.61
CA ASP A 309 24.00 28.72 15.83
C ASP A 309 24.66 29.47 14.65
N LYS A 310 24.55 28.98 13.40
CA LYS A 310 25.25 29.53 12.21
C LYS A 310 26.78 29.57 12.34
N LYS A 311 27.36 28.81 13.29
CA LYS A 311 28.82 28.69 13.49
C LYS A 311 29.30 27.37 12.92
N GLU A 312 30.44 27.37 12.24
CA GLU A 312 31.06 26.16 11.70
C GLU A 312 31.66 25.33 12.85
N LYS A 313 31.02 24.20 13.17
CA LYS A 313 31.47 23.25 14.20
C LYS A 313 32.14 22.04 13.52
N ILE A 314 33.11 21.42 14.20
CA ILE A 314 33.87 20.26 13.68
C ILE A 314 33.48 19.02 14.49
N LEU A 315 32.70 18.14 13.86
CA LEU A 315 32.40 16.81 14.38
C LEU A 315 33.64 15.92 14.25
N LYS A 316 34.01 15.22 15.33
CA LYS A 316 35.12 14.28 15.35
C LYS A 316 34.62 12.90 15.68
N PHE A 317 35.10 11.87 14.98
CA PHE A 317 34.86 10.48 15.37
C PHE A 317 36.07 9.62 15.02
N GLU A 318 36.17 8.44 15.60
CA GLU A 318 37.23 7.47 15.32
C GLU A 318 36.65 6.16 14.77
N TYR A 319 37.33 5.58 13.79
CA TYR A 319 37.08 4.21 13.35
C TYR A 319 38.40 3.53 12.99
N LYS A 320 38.65 2.34 13.56
CA LYS A 320 39.87 1.54 13.36
C LYS A 320 41.18 2.35 13.56
N GLY A 321 41.27 3.14 14.63
CA GLY A 321 42.46 3.96 14.94
C GLY A 321 42.64 5.19 14.05
N LYS A 322 41.73 5.45 13.10
CA LYS A 322 41.75 6.65 12.25
C LYS A 322 40.71 7.66 12.73
N ARG A 323 41.18 8.88 13.02
CA ARG A 323 40.32 10.01 13.38
C ARG A 323 39.81 10.72 12.12
N TYR A 324 38.53 11.04 12.13
CA TYR A 324 37.83 11.82 11.12
C TYR A 324 37.43 13.17 11.72
N ASN A 325 37.52 14.24 10.93
CA ASN A 325 37.07 15.58 11.28
C ASN A 325 36.14 16.05 10.16
N ILE A 326 34.87 16.27 10.47
CA ILE A 326 33.81 16.58 9.52
C ILE A 326 33.17 17.92 9.92
N ASN A 327 32.97 18.80 8.94
CA ASN A 327 32.27 20.07 9.14
C ASN A 327 31.16 20.23 8.09
N SER A 328 30.46 21.36 8.14
CA SER A 328 29.38 21.75 7.22
C SER A 328 29.74 21.73 5.73
N LYS A 329 31.04 21.78 5.39
CA LYS A 329 31.55 21.86 4.01
C LYS A 329 32.30 20.59 3.58
N SER A 330 32.43 19.60 4.46
CA SER A 330 33.09 18.33 4.14
C SER A 330 32.32 17.60 3.04
N PRO A 331 32.94 17.23 1.90
CA PRO A 331 32.26 16.51 0.83
C PRO A 331 31.78 15.11 1.27
N GLU A 332 32.33 14.57 2.37
CA GLU A 332 31.87 13.32 2.96
C GLU A 332 30.59 13.47 3.81
N LEU A 333 30.18 14.68 4.21
CA LEU A 333 28.94 14.90 4.95
C LEU A 333 27.75 14.80 3.99
N PHE A 334 27.07 13.65 4.00
CA PHE A 334 25.96 13.37 3.09
C PHE A 334 24.63 13.94 3.59
N TYR A 335 24.35 13.80 4.89
CA TYR A 335 23.08 14.24 5.49
C TYR A 335 23.26 14.57 6.97
N ASN A 336 22.56 15.59 7.47
CA ASN A 336 22.61 16.00 8.88
C ASN A 336 21.19 16.09 9.44
N TYR A 337 20.80 15.11 10.26
CA TYR A 337 19.48 15.02 10.87
C TYR A 337 19.50 15.58 12.29
N CYS A 338 19.16 16.86 12.38
CA CYS A 338 19.29 17.67 13.58
C CYS A 338 18.43 17.21 14.77
N ILE A 339 17.19 16.79 14.52
CA ILE A 339 16.22 16.35 15.54
C ILE A 339 16.80 15.27 16.47
N HIS A 340 17.35 14.21 15.90
CA HIS A 340 18.01 13.14 16.67
C HIS A 340 19.54 13.30 16.72
N GLY A 341 20.08 14.45 16.34
CA GLY A 341 21.53 14.68 16.32
C GLY A 341 22.31 13.56 15.67
N VAL A 342 21.86 13.03 14.53
CA VAL A 342 22.56 11.98 13.78
C VAL A 342 22.92 12.53 12.41
N CYS A 343 24.14 12.31 11.94
CA CYS A 343 24.50 12.60 10.56
C CYS A 343 25.04 11.37 9.84
N ILE A 344 24.86 11.35 8.53
CA ILE A 344 25.47 10.37 7.63
C ILE A 344 26.73 10.96 7.05
N VAL A 345 27.84 10.25 7.21
CA VAL A 345 29.12 10.55 6.57
C VAL A 345 29.48 9.40 5.64
N VAL A 346 29.59 9.66 4.34
CA VAL A 346 29.91 8.64 3.32
C VAL A 346 31.36 8.80 2.91
N ARG A 347 32.15 7.72 3.04
CA ARG A 347 33.55 7.73 2.62
C ARG A 347 34.02 6.35 2.17
N ASP A 348 34.60 6.30 0.99
CA ASP A 348 35.04 5.07 0.32
C ASP A 348 33.84 4.09 0.16
N ASN A 349 33.91 2.91 0.77
CA ASN A 349 32.79 1.96 0.85
C ASN A 349 32.06 2.00 2.21
N ASN A 350 32.35 2.95 3.08
CA ASN A 350 31.74 3.04 4.42
C ASN A 350 30.66 4.12 4.47
N ILE A 351 29.56 3.81 5.15
CA ILE A 351 28.49 4.75 5.50
C ILE A 351 28.47 4.86 7.03
N PHE A 352 28.99 5.95 7.56
CA PHE A 352 29.03 6.20 8.99
C PHE A 352 27.74 6.86 9.46
N VAL A 353 27.03 6.21 10.37
CA VAL A 353 25.89 6.77 11.10
C VAL A 353 26.45 7.37 12.39
N VAL A 354 26.77 8.66 12.37
CA VAL A 354 27.48 9.33 13.45
C VAL A 354 26.49 9.98 14.42
N LYS A 355 26.51 9.54 15.68
CA LYS A 355 25.71 10.13 16.76
C LYS A 355 26.43 11.36 17.32
N GLN A 356 25.82 12.54 17.22
CA GLN A 356 26.35 13.82 17.71
C GLN A 356 25.94 14.09 19.16
N ARG A 357 24.86 13.48 19.66
CA ARG A 357 24.35 13.60 21.03
C ARG A 357 23.97 12.22 21.59
N ASP A 358 24.09 12.05 22.91
CA ASP A 358 23.56 10.89 23.62
C ASP A 358 22.13 11.19 24.10
N PHE A 359 21.13 10.45 23.60
CA PHE A 359 19.70 10.65 23.92
C PHE A 359 19.31 10.00 25.26
N LYS A 360 19.99 10.45 26.31
CA LYS A 360 19.69 10.13 27.70
C LYS A 360 18.76 11.19 28.27
N ARG A 361 17.81 10.74 29.10
CA ARG A 361 16.95 11.60 29.91
C ARG A 361 17.79 12.54 30.79
N SER A 362 17.42 13.82 30.86
CA SER A 362 18.03 14.75 31.81
C SER A 362 17.52 14.46 33.23
N GLU A 363 18.37 14.65 34.25
CA GLU A 363 17.95 14.53 35.64
C GLU A 363 17.16 15.76 36.12
N GLU A 364 17.31 16.90 35.44
CA GLU A 364 16.65 18.17 35.75
C GLU A 364 15.13 18.13 35.43
N ASP A 365 14.73 17.45 34.35
CA ASP A 365 13.32 17.26 33.96
C ASP A 365 12.49 16.42 34.96
N ILE A 366 13.12 15.83 35.98
CA ILE A 366 12.46 14.86 36.88
C ILE A 366 11.78 15.55 38.08
N ASN A 367 12.29 16.71 38.50
CA ASN A 367 12.07 17.23 39.85
C ASN A 367 11.55 18.68 39.93
N VAL A 368 10.99 19.23 38.85
CA VAL A 368 10.38 20.58 38.84
C VAL A 368 8.85 20.49 38.81
N PRO A 369 8.15 20.70 39.95
CA PRO A 369 6.70 20.84 39.96
C PRO A 369 6.26 22.04 39.10
N PRO A 370 5.11 21.96 38.39
CA PRO A 370 4.07 20.94 38.53
C PRO A 370 4.15 19.76 37.54
N PHE A 371 5.14 19.70 36.64
CA PHE A 371 5.10 18.81 35.46
C PHE A 371 5.96 17.54 35.62
N LYS A 372 5.43 16.51 36.28
CA LYS A 372 6.07 15.18 36.36
C LYS A 372 5.94 14.43 35.02
N ARG A 373 6.82 14.73 34.07
CA ARG A 373 6.77 14.22 32.70
C ARG A 373 6.99 12.70 32.61
N ARG A 374 6.20 12.03 31.77
CA ARG A 374 6.34 10.60 31.46
C ARG A 374 7.29 10.40 30.27
N TYR A 375 7.97 9.25 30.21
CA TYR A 375 8.94 8.92 29.16
C TYR A 375 8.65 7.54 28.55
N LYS A 376 8.99 7.37 27.27
CA LYS A 376 9.06 6.09 26.55
C LYS A 376 10.47 5.83 26.03
N LYS A 377 10.84 4.56 25.84
CA LYS A 377 12.02 4.19 25.05
C LYS A 377 11.66 4.18 23.57
N GLY A 378 12.61 4.51 22.70
CA GLY A 378 12.40 4.48 21.26
C GLY A 378 13.70 4.50 20.46
N PRO A 379 13.62 4.32 19.13
CA PRO A 379 14.78 4.35 18.25
C PRO A 379 15.31 5.78 18.07
N VAL A 380 16.61 5.95 18.27
CA VAL A 380 17.36 7.17 17.92
C VAL A 380 18.03 6.91 16.59
N GLY A 381 17.83 7.80 15.61
CA GLY A 381 18.24 7.56 14.23
C GLY A 381 17.66 8.60 13.29
N LEU A 382 17.69 8.30 12.00
CA LEU A 382 17.18 9.15 10.93
C LEU A 382 16.10 8.42 10.12
N PRO A 383 15.13 9.14 9.52
CA PRO A 383 14.17 8.54 8.63
C PRO A 383 14.83 8.10 7.31
N TYR A 384 14.39 6.97 6.74
CA TYR A 384 14.70 6.55 5.37
C TYR A 384 13.41 6.30 4.57
N VAL A 385 13.50 6.39 3.26
CA VAL A 385 12.45 5.94 2.33
C VAL A 385 13.03 4.92 1.36
N LEU A 386 12.41 3.74 1.27
CA LEU A 386 12.73 2.78 0.22
C LEU A 386 11.91 3.12 -1.03
N VAL A 387 12.59 3.21 -2.17
CA VAL A 387 11.99 3.46 -3.49
C VAL A 387 12.27 2.24 -4.37
N ILE A 388 11.21 1.65 -4.93
CA ILE A 388 11.29 0.49 -5.83
C ILE A 388 10.60 0.88 -7.13
N ASP A 389 11.33 0.76 -8.25
CA ASP A 389 10.86 1.07 -9.61
C ASP A 389 10.27 2.50 -9.70
N GLY A 390 10.91 3.45 -9.00
CA GLY A 390 10.50 4.86 -8.92
C GLY A 390 9.39 5.17 -7.91
N LYS A 391 8.71 4.15 -7.34
CA LYS A 391 7.66 4.35 -6.34
C LYS A 391 8.21 4.25 -4.91
N LYS A 392 7.79 5.16 -4.02
CA LYS A 392 8.03 5.07 -2.57
C LYS A 392 7.23 3.89 -2.00
N THR A 393 7.90 2.94 -1.34
CA THR A 393 7.26 1.70 -0.84
C THR A 393 7.31 1.54 0.67
N GLU A 394 8.22 2.24 1.35
CA GLU A 394 8.42 2.11 2.79
C GLU A 394 9.02 3.40 3.35
N LEU A 395 8.54 3.84 4.51
CA LEU A 395 9.12 4.89 5.33
C LEU A 395 9.44 4.26 6.69
N GLY A 396 10.64 4.46 7.19
CA GLY A 396 11.07 3.87 8.46
C GLY A 396 12.25 4.59 9.09
N VAL A 397 12.85 3.97 10.09
CA VAL A 397 13.97 4.53 10.87
C VAL A 397 15.24 3.73 10.66
N LEU A 398 16.31 4.36 10.17
CA LEU A 398 17.65 3.80 10.23
C LEU A 398 18.21 4.11 11.63
N GLN A 399 18.18 3.10 12.49
CA GLN A 399 18.40 3.21 13.93
C GLN A 399 19.90 3.18 14.27
N ALA A 400 20.36 4.20 15.00
CA ALA A 400 21.73 4.33 15.49
C ALA A 400 21.87 3.99 16.98
N ALA A 401 20.80 4.11 17.77
CA ALA A 401 20.76 3.76 19.18
C ALA A 401 19.31 3.58 19.67
N GLU A 402 19.15 3.24 20.94
CA GLU A 402 17.92 3.53 21.69
C GLU A 402 18.12 4.82 22.52
N GLY A 403 17.02 5.51 22.79
CA GLY A 403 16.97 6.69 23.65
C GLY A 403 15.68 6.77 24.44
N GLU A 404 15.64 7.67 25.42
CA GLU A 404 14.44 7.94 26.23
C GLU A 404 13.83 9.28 25.83
N PHE A 405 12.57 9.25 25.42
CA PHE A 405 11.84 10.40 24.89
C PHE A 405 10.63 10.73 25.77
N PRO A 406 10.29 12.00 25.97
CA PRO A 406 9.06 12.37 26.66
C PRO A 406 7.82 11.86 25.90
N ILE A 407 6.81 11.46 26.65
CA ILE A 407 5.46 11.21 26.11
C ILE A 407 4.76 12.57 25.99
N PRO A 408 4.19 12.91 24.82
CA PRO A 408 3.57 14.22 24.59
C PRO A 408 2.41 14.50 25.53
N GLU A 409 2.36 15.75 25.99
CA GLU A 409 1.17 16.36 26.57
C GLU A 409 0.64 17.50 25.67
N MET A 410 -0.54 18.03 25.95
CA MET A 410 -1.35 18.85 25.01
C MET A 410 -0.67 20.13 24.47
N LEU A 411 0.44 20.56 25.06
CA LEU A 411 1.16 21.80 24.73
C LEU A 411 2.62 21.56 24.29
N ASP A 412 3.02 20.30 24.07
CA ASP A 412 4.41 19.96 23.73
C ASP A 412 4.75 20.17 22.24
N SER A 413 5.99 20.61 21.99
CA SER A 413 6.56 20.65 20.63
C SER A 413 7.06 19.27 20.20
N TRP A 414 6.59 18.81 19.05
CA TRP A 414 6.71 17.43 18.57
C TRP A 414 8.13 17.05 18.11
N CYS A 415 9.01 18.04 17.91
CA CYS A 415 10.40 17.84 17.47
C CYS A 415 11.30 17.12 18.51
N TYR A 416 10.83 16.91 19.75
CA TYR A 416 11.54 16.18 20.80
C TYR A 416 11.02 14.76 21.05
N MET A 417 10.06 14.31 20.24
CA MET A 417 9.44 13.01 20.38
C MET A 417 10.12 12.00 19.46
N GLY A 418 10.60 10.90 20.04
CA GLY A 418 11.13 9.77 19.26
C GLY A 418 10.07 9.22 18.32
N PHE A 419 10.53 8.59 17.23
CA PHE A 419 9.67 8.12 16.15
C PHE A 419 8.47 7.28 16.64
N PRO A 420 7.36 7.23 15.87
CA PRO A 420 6.23 6.41 16.23
C PRO A 420 6.61 4.93 16.31
N ASP A 421 6.04 4.21 17.27
CA ASP A 421 6.48 2.84 17.59
C ASP A 421 6.13 1.82 16.48
N TYR A 422 5.25 2.20 15.55
CA TYR A 422 4.87 1.44 14.35
C TYR A 422 5.79 1.67 13.13
N PHE A 423 6.78 2.57 13.20
CA PHE A 423 7.73 2.75 12.10
C PHE A 423 8.69 1.55 12.01
N PRO A 424 8.91 0.95 10.82
CA PRO A 424 9.85 -0.15 10.66
C PRO A 424 11.29 0.31 10.93
N LYS A 425 11.98 -0.40 11.83
CA LYS A 425 13.36 -0.10 12.21
C LYS A 425 14.32 -0.89 11.33
N MET A 426 15.35 -0.23 10.80
CA MET A 426 16.52 -0.86 10.20
C MET A 426 17.72 -0.62 11.11
N ILE A 427 18.32 -1.70 11.62
CA ILE A 427 19.55 -1.65 12.40
C ILE A 427 20.73 -1.95 11.45
N PRO A 428 21.68 -1.03 11.27
CA PRO A 428 22.86 -1.25 10.44
C PRO A 428 23.92 -2.10 11.14
N GLU A 429 24.26 -3.24 10.53
CA GLU A 429 25.28 -4.18 10.98
C GLU A 429 26.20 -4.55 9.80
N GLY A 430 27.17 -3.67 9.51
CA GLY A 430 28.16 -3.91 8.46
C GLY A 430 27.55 -3.89 7.06
N ASP A 431 27.62 -4.99 6.31
CA ASP A 431 27.05 -5.13 4.96
C ASP A 431 25.55 -5.50 4.97
N VAL A 432 24.89 -5.45 6.13
CA VAL A 432 23.48 -5.81 6.32
C VAL A 432 22.72 -4.73 7.08
N LEU A 433 21.50 -4.41 6.63
CA LEU A 433 20.51 -3.62 7.35
C LEU A 433 19.41 -4.54 7.87
N ASN A 434 19.44 -4.88 9.16
CA ASN A 434 18.48 -5.80 9.80
C ASN A 434 17.16 -5.09 10.08
N ARG A 435 16.05 -5.63 9.56
CA ARG A 435 14.69 -5.13 9.79
C ARG A 435 14.18 -5.67 11.13
N VAL A 436 14.01 -4.78 12.11
CA VAL A 436 13.48 -5.10 13.44
C VAL A 436 12.04 -4.62 13.56
N LYS A 437 11.17 -5.55 13.97
CA LYS A 437 9.75 -5.29 14.24
C LYS A 437 9.57 -4.45 15.50
#